data_AF-A0A8T7BKB0-F1
#
_entry.id   AF-A0A8T7BKB0-F1
#
_cell.length_a   1.000
_cell.length_b   1.000
_cell.length_c   1.000
_cell.angle_alpha   90.00
_cell.angle_beta   90.00
_cell.angle_gamma   90.00
#
_symmetry.space_group_name_H-M   'P 1'
#
loop_
_entity.id
_entity.type
_entity.pdbx_description
1 polymer ?
#
loop_
_entity_poly.entity_id
_entity_poly.type
_entity_poly.pdbx_seq_one_letter_code
_entity_poly.pdbx_strand_id
1 'polypeptide(L)'
;MFKFALRSFKRDWRAGEMRLIAIAVIVAVASMTSVSFFTDRVKKATETQATKLLAADLVLESRLPIPEDIIDAAKGFDLLTANIISLRSMVVADDELQMAEIKAVDEGYPIRGQLRTSIGLFAEETETTT
;
A
#
# COMPACT_ATOMS: atom_id res chain seq x y z
N MET A 1 -31.30 -41.39 -8.56
CA MET A 1 -31.59 -40.50 -7.41
C MET A 1 -31.65 -39.02 -7.77
N PHE A 2 -30.62 -38.46 -8.42
CA PHE A 2 -30.55 -37.02 -8.78
C PHE A 2 -31.73 -36.48 -9.63
N LYS A 3 -32.24 -37.28 -10.58
CA LYS A 3 -33.40 -36.90 -11.42
C LYS A 3 -34.70 -36.68 -10.64
N PHE A 4 -34.91 -37.42 -9.54
CA PHE A 4 -36.09 -37.26 -8.69
C PHE A 4 -35.96 -36.03 -7.78
N ALA A 5 -34.78 -35.80 -7.20
CA ALA A 5 -34.49 -34.60 -6.41
C ALA A 5 -34.66 -33.30 -7.23
N LEU A 6 -34.15 -33.25 -8.47
CA LEU A 6 -34.33 -32.09 -9.37
C LEU A 6 -35.81 -31.83 -9.72
N ARG A 7 -36.61 -32.88 -9.87
CA ARG A 7 -38.03 -32.76 -10.23
C ARG A 7 -38.88 -32.28 -9.05
N SER A 8 -38.61 -32.74 -7.84
CA SER A 8 -39.25 -32.24 -6.62
C SER A 8 -38.86 -30.77 -6.37
N PHE A 9 -37.58 -30.43 -6.49
CA PHE A 9 -37.09 -29.05 -6.34
C PHE A 9 -37.73 -28.10 -7.36
N LYS A 10 -37.89 -28.52 -8.63
CA LYS A 10 -38.55 -27.73 -9.68
C LYS A 10 -40.04 -27.51 -9.40
N ARG A 11 -40.70 -28.42 -8.68
CA ARG A 11 -42.10 -28.26 -8.26
C ARG A 11 -42.19 -27.28 -7.09
N ASP A 12 -41.34 -27.44 -6.09
CA ASP A 12 -41.32 -26.59 -4.89
C ASP A 12 -40.86 -25.15 -5.23
N TRP A 13 -40.09 -24.97 -6.32
CA TRP A 13 -39.75 -23.65 -6.89
C TRP A 13 -40.98 -22.83 -7.32
N ARG A 14 -42.11 -23.46 -7.65
CA ARG A 14 -43.36 -22.75 -8.01
C ARG A 14 -44.16 -22.26 -6.80
N ALA A 15 -43.85 -22.71 -5.59
CA ALA A 15 -44.58 -22.36 -4.37
C ALA A 15 -44.24 -20.96 -3.81
N GLY A 16 -43.35 -20.19 -4.46
CA GLY A 16 -43.04 -18.80 -4.08
C GLY A 16 -42.08 -18.65 -2.91
N GLU A 17 -42.21 -19.48 -1.87
CA GLU A 17 -41.39 -19.44 -0.64
C GLU A 17 -39.89 -19.68 -0.91
N MET A 18 -39.56 -20.64 -1.80
CA MET A 18 -38.17 -20.92 -2.18
C MET A 18 -37.50 -19.76 -2.92
N ARG A 19 -38.26 -18.92 -3.65
CA ARG A 19 -37.72 -17.75 -4.34
C ARG A 19 -37.28 -16.69 -3.33
N LEU A 20 -38.00 -16.54 -2.22
CA LEU A 20 -37.66 -15.60 -1.15
C LEU A 20 -36.35 -15.99 -0.47
N ILE A 21 -36.19 -17.28 -0.13
CA ILE A 21 -34.93 -17.79 0.44
C ILE A 21 -33.78 -17.62 -0.56
N ALA A 22 -34.01 -17.94 -1.84
CA ALA A 22 -32.99 -17.76 -2.87
C ALA A 22 -32.57 -16.29 -3.00
N ILE A 23 -33.52 -15.34 -3.03
CA ILE A 23 -33.22 -13.90 -3.07
C ILE A 23 -32.47 -13.48 -1.81
N ALA A 24 -32.87 -13.94 -0.62
CA ALA A 24 -32.18 -13.63 0.63
C ALA A 24 -30.72 -14.11 0.60
N VAL A 25 -30.46 -15.33 0.12
CA VAL A 25 -29.09 -15.86 -0.04
C VAL A 25 -28.30 -15.05 -1.06
N ILE A 26 -28.90 -14.71 -2.21
CA ILE A 26 -28.24 -13.87 -3.22
C ILE A 26 -27.86 -12.52 -2.63
N VAL A 27 -28.77 -11.86 -1.92
CA VAL A 27 -28.52 -10.56 -1.26
C VAL A 27 -27.42 -10.69 -0.21
N ALA A 28 -27.45 -11.75 0.62
CA ALA A 28 -26.43 -11.99 1.63
C ALA A 28 -25.04 -12.19 1.00
N VAL A 29 -24.93 -13.06 0.00
CA VAL A 29 -23.66 -13.32 -0.70
C VAL A 29 -23.18 -12.08 -1.45
N ALA A 30 -24.06 -11.40 -2.19
CA ALA A 30 -23.72 -10.17 -2.89
C ALA A 30 -23.21 -9.09 -1.93
N SER A 31 -23.84 -8.95 -0.76
CA SER A 31 -23.42 -8.00 0.28
C SER A 31 -22.05 -8.37 0.84
N MET A 32 -21.82 -9.63 1.21
CA MET A 32 -20.52 -10.09 1.69
C MET A 32 -19.42 -9.89 0.65
N THR A 33 -19.68 -10.25 -0.61
CA THR A 33 -18.75 -10.04 -1.72
C THR A 33 -18.44 -8.57 -1.91
N SER A 34 -19.46 -7.69 -1.92
CA SER A 34 -19.27 -6.25 -2.08
C SER A 34 -18.37 -5.66 -0.99
N VAL A 35 -18.56 -6.07 0.27
CA VAL A 35 -17.73 -5.62 1.40
C VAL A 35 -16.29 -6.14 1.26
N SER A 36 -16.10 -7.40 0.87
CA SER A 36 -14.75 -7.94 0.64
C SER A 36 -14.03 -7.21 -0.48
N PHE A 37 -14.68 -6.99 -1.62
CA PHE A 37 -14.09 -6.23 -2.74
C PHE A 37 -13.74 -4.79 -2.37
N PHE A 38 -14.61 -4.13 -1.62
CA PHE A 38 -14.32 -2.79 -1.10
C PHE A 38 -13.08 -2.80 -0.20
N THR A 39 -13.03 -3.74 0.74
CA THR A 39 -11.91 -3.89 1.68
C THR A 39 -10.59 -4.16 0.96
N ASP A 40 -10.59 -5.05 -0.04
CA ASP A 40 -9.41 -5.34 -0.85
C ASP A 40 -8.93 -4.11 -1.63
N ARG A 41 -9.87 -3.31 -2.16
CA ARG A 41 -9.53 -2.08 -2.86
C ARG A 41 -8.93 -1.04 -1.91
N VAL A 42 -9.48 -0.89 -0.71
CA VAL A 42 -8.94 0.00 0.33
C VAL A 42 -7.55 -0.47 0.73
N LYS A 43 -7.36 -1.76 1.00
CA LYS A 43 -6.06 -2.35 1.37
C LYS A 43 -5.01 -2.08 0.30
N LYS A 44 -5.31 -2.35 -0.98
CA LYS A 44 -4.38 -2.11 -2.10
C LYS A 44 -4.03 -0.63 -2.26
N ALA A 45 -5.00 0.26 -2.08
CA ALA A 45 -4.76 1.70 -2.14
C ALA A 45 -3.82 2.14 -1.01
N THR A 46 -4.05 1.67 0.21
CA THR A 46 -3.19 1.94 1.36
C THR A 46 -1.78 1.38 1.18
N GLU A 47 -1.65 0.14 0.70
CA GLU A 47 -0.35 -0.50 0.46
C GLU A 47 0.46 0.27 -0.58
N THR A 48 -0.17 0.66 -1.70
CA THR A 48 0.48 1.49 -2.73
C THR A 48 0.92 2.84 -2.17
N GLN A 49 0.12 3.45 -1.29
CA GLN A 49 0.47 4.72 -0.65
C GLN A 49 1.62 4.55 0.35
N ALA A 50 1.64 3.45 1.11
CA ALA A 50 2.71 3.14 2.06
C ALA A 50 4.06 3.00 1.36
N THR A 51 4.12 2.29 0.23
CA THR A 51 5.34 2.14 -0.58
C THR A 51 5.86 3.48 -1.12
N LYS A 52 4.96 4.39 -1.52
CA LYS A 52 5.34 5.75 -1.92
C LYS A 52 5.91 6.57 -0.76
N LEU A 53 5.38 6.40 0.45
CA LEU A 53 5.89 7.05 1.66
C LEU A 53 7.24 6.46 2.10
N LEU A 54 7.45 5.16 1.89
CA LEU A 54 8.73 4.49 2.10
C LEU A 54 9.78 4.85 1.04
N ALA A 55 9.37 5.49 -0.06
CA ALA A 55 10.19 5.83 -1.21
C ALA A 55 10.83 4.64 -1.97
N ALA A 56 10.45 3.41 -1.62
CA ALA A 56 10.93 2.16 -2.24
C ALA A 56 9.98 0.98 -1.96
N ASP A 57 10.06 -0.08 -2.75
CA ASP A 57 9.33 -1.35 -2.53
C ASP A 57 9.90 -2.15 -1.34
N LEU A 58 11.19 -2.00 -1.06
CA LEU A 58 11.90 -2.63 0.05
C LEU A 58 12.94 -1.64 0.61
N VAL A 59 13.05 -1.58 1.94
CA VAL A 59 14.05 -0.77 2.64
C VAL A 59 14.85 -1.69 3.57
N LEU A 60 16.17 -1.68 3.44
CA LEU A 60 17.09 -2.34 4.35
C LEU A 60 17.74 -1.25 5.23
N GLU A 61 17.46 -1.28 6.53
CA GLU A 61 18.01 -0.33 7.49
C GLU A 61 19.00 -1.03 8.41
N SER A 62 20.17 -0.42 8.60
CA SER A 62 21.21 -0.92 9.50
C SER A 62 21.93 0.26 10.16
N ARG A 63 22.35 0.06 11.41
CA ARG A 63 23.22 1.03 12.11
C ARG A 63 24.67 0.99 11.61
N LEU A 64 25.06 -0.11 10.98
CA LEU A 64 26.38 -0.32 10.39
C LEU A 64 26.26 -0.24 8.86
N PRO A 65 27.36 0.07 8.14
CA PRO A 65 27.38 0.05 6.69
C PRO A 65 26.83 -1.29 6.15
N ILE A 66 25.91 -1.20 5.18
CA ILE A 66 25.35 -2.38 4.53
C ILE A 66 26.46 -3.03 3.69
N PRO A 67 26.71 -4.34 3.85
CA PRO A 67 27.69 -5.06 3.04
C PRO A 67 27.46 -4.91 1.52
N GLU A 68 28.54 -4.69 0.76
CA GLU A 68 28.46 -4.48 -0.70
C GLU A 68 27.94 -5.69 -1.47
N ASP A 69 28.15 -6.91 -0.95
CA ASP A 69 27.64 -8.15 -1.56
C ASP A 69 26.11 -8.17 -1.68
N ILE A 70 25.40 -7.54 -0.74
CA ILE A 70 23.94 -7.40 -0.81
C ILE A 70 23.54 -6.45 -1.94
N ILE A 71 24.26 -5.34 -2.09
CA ILE A 71 24.00 -4.34 -3.14
C ILE A 71 24.29 -4.94 -4.51
N ASP A 72 25.39 -5.68 -4.63
CA ASP A 72 25.78 -6.34 -5.88
C ASP A 72 24.82 -7.48 -6.24
N ALA A 73 24.33 -8.24 -5.26
CA ALA A 73 23.26 -9.21 -5.50
C ALA A 73 21.98 -8.52 -6.02
N ALA A 74 21.59 -7.38 -5.44
CA ALA A 74 20.43 -6.62 -5.88
C ALA A 74 20.59 -6.13 -7.33
N LYS A 75 21.76 -5.59 -7.69
CA LYS A 75 22.10 -5.25 -9.08
C LYS A 75 22.06 -6.46 -10.01
N GLY A 76 22.51 -7.63 -9.54
CA GLY A 76 22.43 -8.89 -10.27
C GLY A 76 21.01 -9.35 -10.59
N PHE A 77 20.02 -8.91 -9.81
CA PHE A 77 18.59 -9.13 -10.07
C PHE A 77 17.92 -7.97 -10.83
N ASP A 78 18.69 -7.02 -11.35
CA ASP A 78 18.18 -5.83 -12.07
C ASP A 78 17.25 -4.95 -11.20
N LEU A 79 17.49 -4.94 -9.88
CA LEU A 79 16.75 -4.10 -8.96
C LEU A 79 17.34 -2.68 -8.94
N LEU A 80 16.46 -1.68 -8.95
CA LEU A 80 16.84 -0.30 -8.66
C LEU A 80 17.25 -0.18 -7.18
N THR A 81 18.39 0.44 -6.93
CA THR A 81 18.94 0.65 -5.58
C THR A 81 19.28 2.12 -5.38
N ALA A 82 19.03 2.65 -4.18
CA ALA A 82 19.42 4.00 -3.78
C ALA A 82 19.90 3.94 -2.32
N ASN A 83 21.04 4.56 -2.02
CA ASN A 83 21.52 4.64 -0.65
C ASN A 83 21.01 5.89 0.05
N ILE A 84 20.77 5.74 1.35
CA ILE A 84 20.29 6.81 2.20
C ILE A 84 21.05 6.75 3.51
N ILE A 85 21.64 7.87 3.91
CA ILE A 85 22.21 8.07 5.24
C ILE A 85 21.32 9.06 5.96
N SER A 86 20.78 8.66 7.12
CA SER A 86 19.95 9.52 7.95
C SER A 86 20.59 9.79 9.29
N LEU A 87 20.46 11.03 9.77
CA LEU A 87 20.92 11.46 11.07
C LEU A 87 19.87 12.38 11.70
N ARG A 88 19.48 12.09 12.94
CA ARG A 88 18.67 13.02 13.74
C ARG A 88 19.58 13.95 14.53
N SER A 89 19.41 15.25 14.34
CA SER A 89 20.19 16.31 14.98
C SER A 89 19.32 17.48 15.37
N MET A 90 19.74 18.25 16.38
CA MET A 90 19.16 19.56 16.66
C MET A 90 19.66 20.56 15.61
N VAL A 91 18.74 21.34 15.05
CA VAL A 91 19.02 22.46 14.16
C VAL A 91 18.55 23.76 14.82
N VAL A 92 19.19 24.87 14.47
CA VAL A 92 18.82 26.21 14.93
C VAL A 92 18.20 26.95 13.76
N ALA A 93 17.01 27.51 13.97
CA ALA A 93 16.36 28.44 13.05
C ALA A 93 15.73 29.57 13.88
N ASP A 94 16.01 30.83 13.54
CA ASP A 94 15.45 32.01 14.23
C ASP A 94 15.58 31.97 15.77
N ASP A 95 16.77 31.59 16.27
CA ASP A 95 17.09 31.39 17.70
C ASP A 95 16.28 30.29 18.43
N GLU A 96 15.46 29.52 17.71
CA GLU A 96 14.78 28.34 18.22
C GLU A 96 15.56 27.05 17.89
N LEU A 97 15.65 26.17 18.89
CA LEU A 97 16.25 24.84 18.77
C LEU A 97 15.17 23.82 18.44
N GLN A 98 15.28 23.17 17.28
CA GLN A 98 14.33 22.15 16.85
C GLN A 98 15.03 20.85 16.45
N MET A 99 14.43 19.71 16.78
CA MET A 99 14.91 18.41 16.32
C MET A 99 14.53 18.19 14.85
N ALA A 100 15.53 17.94 14.01
CA ALA A 100 15.34 17.63 12.60
C ALA A 100 16.01 16.30 12.22
N GLU A 101 15.49 15.67 11.17
CA GLU A 101 16.09 14.51 10.54
C GLU A 101 16.74 14.95 9.22
N ILE A 102 18.05 14.80 9.13
CA ILE A 102 18.84 15.12 7.96
C ILE A 102 19.04 13.82 7.18
N LYS A 103 18.67 13.82 5.91
CA LYS A 103 18.86 12.67 5.01
C LYS A 103 19.77 13.07 3.86
N ALA A 104 20.88 12.35 3.70
CA ALA A 104 21.69 12.37 2.50
C ALA A 104 21.26 11.19 1.62
N VAL A 105 20.92 11.47 0.38
CA VAL A 105 20.36 10.50 -0.58
C VAL A 105 21.16 10.51 -1.87
N ASP A 106 21.26 9.36 -2.52
CA ASP A 106 21.83 9.25 -3.85
C ASP A 106 20.87 9.77 -4.93
N GLU A 107 21.38 10.03 -6.15
CA GLU A 107 20.60 10.49 -7.31
C GLU A 107 19.41 9.56 -7.67
N GLY A 108 19.50 8.27 -7.33
CA GLY A 108 18.43 7.30 -7.57
C GLY A 108 17.23 7.39 -6.61
N TYR A 109 17.25 8.31 -5.64
CA TYR A 109 16.17 8.49 -4.66
C TYR A 109 15.21 9.61 -5.08
N PRO A 110 13.87 9.41 -4.92
CA PRO A 110 13.20 8.19 -4.48
C PRO A 110 12.99 7.18 -5.63
N ILE A 111 13.02 5.88 -5.33
CA ILE A 111 12.73 4.82 -6.31
C ILE A 111 11.23 4.75 -6.61
N ARG A 112 10.40 5.05 -5.60
CA ARG A 112 8.93 5.10 -5.69
C ARG A 112 8.41 6.43 -5.17
N GLY A 113 7.44 7.02 -5.87
CA GLY A 113 6.84 8.29 -5.47
C GLY A 113 7.68 9.49 -5.88
N GLN A 114 7.48 10.62 -5.22
CA GLN A 114 8.13 11.90 -5.52
C GLN A 114 8.42 12.64 -4.21
N LEU A 115 9.53 13.36 -4.15
CA LEU A 115 9.81 14.26 -3.04
C LEU A 115 8.96 15.52 -3.20
N ARG A 116 8.28 15.94 -2.13
CA ARG A 116 7.44 17.13 -2.12
C ARG A 116 7.91 18.02 -0.99
N THR A 117 8.13 19.29 -1.28
CA THR A 117 8.60 20.29 -0.33
C THR A 117 7.59 21.42 -0.22
N SER A 118 7.51 22.03 0.96
CA SER A 118 6.66 23.19 1.21
C SER A 118 7.44 24.18 2.07
N ILE A 119 7.26 25.47 1.78
CA ILE A 119 7.92 26.58 2.49
C ILE A 119 7.27 26.81 3.87
N GLY A 120 6.04 26.34 4.08
CA GLY A 120 5.33 26.46 5.35
C GLY A 120 4.35 25.32 5.61
N LEU A 121 3.94 25.17 6.87
CA LEU A 121 2.93 24.19 7.26
C LEU A 121 1.62 24.46 6.50
N PHE A 122 1.11 23.43 5.82
CA PHE A 122 -0.12 23.48 5.00
C PHE A 122 -0.09 24.48 3.82
N ALA A 123 1.09 24.95 3.41
CA ALA A 123 1.26 25.75 2.20
C ALA A 123 1.33 24.87 0.93
N GLU A 124 1.37 25.52 -0.24
CA GLU A 124 1.36 24.84 -1.54
C GLU A 124 2.62 23.97 -1.72
N GLU A 125 2.41 22.71 -2.07
CA GLU A 125 3.46 21.70 -2.17
C GLU A 125 4.09 21.73 -3.57
N THR A 126 5.42 21.78 -3.63
CA THR A 126 6.18 21.73 -4.89
C THR A 126 6.91 20.39 -4.99
N GLU A 127 6.81 19.73 -6.16
CA GLU A 127 7.59 18.53 -6.45
C GLU A 127 9.06 18.90 -6.62
N THR A 128 9.94 18.22 -5.89
CA THR A 128 11.39 18.39 -5.97
C THR A 128 12.00 17.15 -6.61
N THR A 129 12.78 17.34 -7.66
CA THR A 129 13.62 16.29 -8.26
C THR A 129 15.03 16.45 -7.69
N THR A 130 15.60 15.35 -7.18
CA THR A 130 16.99 15.26 -6.70
C THR A 130 17.96 15.53 -7.85
#